data_AF-A0A6L9KFF8-F1
#
_entry.id   AF-A0A6L9KFF8-F1
#
_cell.length_a   1.000
_cell.length_b   1.000
_cell.length_c   1.000
_cell.angle_alpha   90.00
_cell.angle_beta   90.00
_cell.angle_gamma   90.00
#
_symmetry.space_group_name_H-M   'P 1'
#
loop_
_entity.id
_entity.type
_entity.pdbx_description
1 polymer ?
#
loop_
_entity_poly.entity_id
_entity_poly.type
_entity_poly.pdbx_seq_one_letter_code
_entity_poly.pdbx_strand_id
1 'polypeptide(L)'
;MANLNKSVGIDAQNIQGLVDKGNALYHTPTVFWGNKTEALKMFLKSMKLIEHTGISDQNCFYLNVLTLIGKAYEKLEKPIEARLTYEKILRLEPNYKLVKNKLYPNIILKIKN
;
A
#
# COMPACT_ATOMS: atom_id res chain seq x y z
N MET A 1 29.51 2.37 -6.95
CA MET A 1 28.35 2.89 -6.19
C MET A 1 27.63 3.89 -7.09
N ALA A 2 26.63 3.44 -7.85
CA ALA A 2 25.97 4.28 -8.84
C ALA A 2 24.45 4.16 -8.67
N ASN A 3 23.77 5.29 -8.87
CA ASN A 3 22.32 5.49 -9.02
C ASN A 3 21.57 6.06 -7.80
N LEU A 4 22.03 7.22 -7.30
CA LEU A 4 21.24 8.10 -6.43
C LEU A 4 20.39 9.13 -7.22
N ASN A 5 20.42 9.10 -8.56
CA ASN A 5 19.93 10.20 -9.41
C ASN A 5 18.61 9.90 -10.15
N LYS A 6 17.61 9.34 -9.46
CA LYS A 6 16.20 9.37 -9.94
C LYS A 6 15.22 9.94 -8.91
N SER A 7 15.71 10.62 -7.88
CA SER A 7 14.90 11.09 -6.75
C SER A 7 14.27 12.50 -6.93
N VAL A 8 14.45 13.17 -8.06
CA VAL A 8 14.06 14.59 -8.19
C VAL A 8 13.11 14.82 -9.37
N GLY A 9 12.01 14.07 -9.41
CA GLY A 9 11.09 14.20 -10.53
C GLY A 9 9.69 13.67 -10.29
N ILE A 10 9.03 14.00 -9.19
CA ILE A 10 7.55 14.00 -9.17
C ILE A 10 7.04 15.11 -8.23
N ASP A 11 6.83 16.31 -8.76
CA ASP A 11 6.11 17.37 -8.07
C ASP A 11 4.73 17.62 -8.70
N ALA A 12 3.83 16.64 -8.64
CA ALA A 12 2.44 16.85 -9.05
C ALA A 12 1.48 16.04 -8.17
N GLN A 13 0.93 16.71 -7.16
CA GLN A 13 0.03 16.18 -6.12
C GLN A 13 0.71 15.29 -5.07
N ASN A 14 1.75 15.81 -4.41
CA ASN A 14 2.43 15.30 -3.20
C ASN A 14 2.03 13.87 -2.78
N ILE A 15 2.48 12.88 -3.56
CA ILE A 15 2.14 11.46 -3.36
C ILE A 15 2.54 11.04 -1.94
N GLN A 16 3.70 11.51 -1.48
CA GLN A 16 4.20 11.29 -0.13
C GLN A 16 3.24 11.89 0.91
N GLY A 17 2.80 13.14 0.75
CA GLY A 17 1.84 13.78 1.64
C GLY A 17 0.48 13.07 1.70
N LEU A 18 0.03 12.47 0.60
CA LEU A 18 -1.15 11.59 0.62
C LEU A 18 -0.90 10.32 1.44
N VAL A 19 0.27 9.68 1.28
CA VAL A 19 0.64 8.51 2.08
C VAL A 19 0.77 8.88 3.56
N ASP A 20 1.38 10.00 3.90
CA ASP A 20 1.57 10.47 5.27
C ASP A 20 0.23 10.79 5.94
N LYS A 21 -0.68 11.48 5.22
CA LYS A 21 -2.05 11.70 5.67
C LYS A 21 -2.80 10.39 5.89
N GLY A 22 -2.65 9.44 4.97
CA GLY A 22 -3.21 8.10 5.12
C GLY A 22 -2.68 7.37 6.35
N ASN A 23 -1.38 7.44 6.61
CA ASN A 23 -0.74 6.84 7.79
C ASN A 23 -1.24 7.48 9.09
N ALA A 24 -1.33 8.80 9.14
CA ALA A 24 -1.88 9.51 10.29
C ALA A 24 -3.29 9.02 10.63
N LEU A 25 -4.16 8.90 9.62
CA LEU A 25 -5.52 8.40 9.78
C LEU A 25 -5.58 6.90 10.13
N TYR A 26 -4.67 6.09 9.59
CA TYR A 26 -4.66 4.64 9.77
C TYR A 26 -4.20 4.21 11.18
N HIS A 27 -3.15 4.87 11.69
CA HIS A 27 -2.52 4.52 12.96
C HIS A 27 -3.19 5.18 14.17
N THR A 28 -3.93 6.27 13.96
CA THR A 28 -4.70 6.89 15.03
C THR A 28 -5.92 6.03 15.39
N PRO A 29 -6.24 5.80 16.67
CA PRO A 29 -7.47 5.13 17.08
C PRO A 29 -8.73 5.93 16.71
N THR A 30 -9.85 5.23 16.48
CA THR A 30 -11.12 5.85 16.05
C THR A 30 -11.78 6.71 17.14
N VAL A 31 -11.55 6.42 18.42
CA VAL A 31 -12.02 7.26 19.55
C VAL A 31 -11.37 8.65 19.53
N PHE A 32 -10.23 8.78 18.87
CA PHE A 32 -9.62 10.07 18.57
C PHE A 32 -10.08 10.50 17.17
N TRP A 33 -9.16 10.66 16.22
CA TRP A 33 -9.45 11.17 14.88
C TRP A 33 -9.02 10.20 13.76
N GLY A 34 -8.83 8.93 14.11
CA GLY A 34 -8.45 7.90 13.16
C GLY A 34 -9.60 7.45 12.28
N ASN A 35 -9.33 7.23 10.99
CA ASN A 35 -10.33 6.75 10.04
C ASN A 35 -9.68 5.85 8.99
N LYS A 36 -9.83 4.53 9.15
CA LYS A 36 -9.21 3.54 8.26
C LYS A 36 -9.80 3.57 6.84
N THR A 37 -11.08 3.94 6.70
CA THR A 37 -11.73 4.12 5.40
C THR A 37 -11.13 5.30 4.66
N GLU A 38 -10.94 6.43 5.34
CA GLU A 38 -10.33 7.61 4.75
C GLU A 38 -8.84 7.40 4.47
N ALA A 39 -8.12 6.69 5.35
CA ALA A 39 -6.75 6.27 5.12
C ALA A 39 -6.62 5.45 3.82
N LEU A 40 -7.50 4.47 3.62
CA LEU A 40 -7.54 3.67 2.41
C LEU A 40 -7.76 4.54 1.16
N LYS A 41 -8.64 5.54 1.21
CA LYS A 41 -8.84 6.47 0.08
C LYS A 41 -7.55 7.23 -0.27
N MET A 42 -6.81 7.69 0.73
CA MET A 42 -5.55 8.39 0.51
C MET A 42 -4.51 7.46 -0.13
N PHE A 43 -4.36 6.24 0.39
CA PHE A 43 -3.44 5.25 -0.19
C PHE A 43 -3.81 4.87 -1.62
N LEU A 44 -5.10 4.66 -1.92
CA LEU A 44 -5.57 4.37 -3.28
C LEU A 44 -5.33 5.55 -4.23
N LYS A 45 -5.47 6.79 -3.76
CA LYS A 45 -5.12 7.98 -4.55
C LYS A 45 -3.62 8.01 -4.85
N SER A 46 -2.76 7.75 -3.86
CA SER A 46 -1.32 7.64 -4.06
C SER A 46 -0.95 6.55 -5.07
N MET A 47 -1.54 5.36 -4.95
CA MET A 47 -1.33 4.24 -5.88
C MET A 47 -1.65 4.65 -7.32
N LYS A 48 -2.81 5.28 -7.56
CA LYS A 48 -3.21 5.75 -8.90
C LYS A 48 -2.24 6.78 -9.47
N LEU A 49 -1.75 7.71 -8.65
CA LEU A 49 -0.78 8.72 -9.09
C LEU A 49 0.57 8.07 -9.46
N ILE A 50 1.05 7.10 -8.67
CA ILE A 50 2.29 6.36 -8.98
C ILE A 50 2.15 5.56 -10.28
N GLU A 51 1.01 4.91 -10.49
CA GLU A 51 0.74 4.15 -11.72
C GLU A 51 0.68 5.06 -12.94
N HIS A 52 0.07 6.25 -12.80
CA HIS A 52 -0.03 7.22 -13.89
C HIS A 52 1.32 7.82 -14.29
N THR A 53 2.30 7.91 -13.38
CA THR A 53 3.65 8.42 -13.71
C THR A 53 4.52 7.37 -14.41
N GLY A 54 4.10 6.10 -14.45
CA GLY A 54 4.86 5.01 -15.08
C GLY A 54 6.10 4.57 -14.28
N ILE A 55 6.20 4.96 -13.00
CA ILE A 55 7.34 4.64 -12.11
C ILE A 55 6.95 3.51 -11.14
N SER A 56 6.04 2.63 -11.53
CA SER A 56 5.58 1.49 -10.71
C SER A 56 6.62 0.38 -10.60
N ASP A 57 7.48 0.24 -11.61
CA ASP A 57 8.39 -0.89 -11.72
C ASP A 57 9.64 -0.70 -10.85
N GLN A 58 10.02 -1.75 -10.11
CA GLN A 58 11.14 -1.74 -9.15
C GLN A 58 11.06 -0.63 -8.09
N ASN A 59 9.86 -0.15 -7.81
CA ASN A 59 9.64 0.95 -6.89
C ASN A 59 9.29 0.41 -5.48
N CYS A 60 10.27 0.44 -4.57
CA CYS A 60 10.07 0.03 -3.18
C CYS A 60 8.98 0.85 -2.47
N PHE A 61 8.84 2.12 -2.81
CA PHE A 61 7.79 2.98 -2.25
C PHE A 61 6.40 2.53 -2.74
N TYR A 62 6.26 2.15 -4.00
CA TYR A 62 5.01 1.59 -4.53
C TYR A 62 4.63 0.27 -3.84
N LEU A 63 5.59 -0.63 -3.62
CA LEU A 63 5.35 -1.87 -2.86
C LEU A 63 4.89 -1.57 -1.43
N ASN A 64 5.44 -0.54 -0.78
CA ASN A 64 4.99 -0.08 0.52
C ASN A 64 3.55 0.45 0.49
N VAL A 65 3.19 1.29 -0.50
CA VAL A 65 1.82 1.79 -0.67
C VAL A 65 0.82 0.64 -0.86
N LEU A 66 1.14 -0.34 -1.72
CA LEU A 66 0.31 -1.54 -1.89
C LEU A 66 0.18 -2.34 -0.60
N THR A 67 1.26 -2.45 0.19
CA THR A 67 1.23 -3.13 1.50
C THR A 67 0.28 -2.43 2.47
N LEU A 68 0.29 -1.08 2.51
CA LEU A 68 -0.63 -0.28 3.32
C LEU A 68 -2.09 -0.47 2.89
N ILE A 69 -2.35 -0.51 1.58
CA ILE A 69 -3.67 -0.79 1.02
C ILE A 69 -4.18 -2.17 1.45
N GLY A 70 -3.37 -3.22 1.30
CA GLY A 70 -3.75 -4.58 1.70
C GLY A 70 -4.08 -4.66 3.19
N LYS A 71 -3.24 -4.07 4.04
CA LYS A 71 -3.49 -4.01 5.50
C LYS A 71 -4.70 -3.17 5.86
N ALA A 72 -5.02 -2.14 5.09
CA ALA A 72 -6.22 -1.33 5.28
C ALA A 72 -7.48 -2.13 4.92
N TYR A 73 -7.47 -2.86 3.81
CA TYR A 73 -8.55 -3.78 3.47
C TYR A 73 -8.76 -4.86 4.54
N GLU A 74 -7.69 -5.46 5.07
CA GLU A 74 -7.80 -6.42 6.17
C GLU A 74 -8.51 -5.84 7.40
N LYS A 75 -8.16 -4.61 7.80
CA LYS A 75 -8.75 -3.92 8.95
C LYS A 75 -10.18 -3.43 8.71
N LEU A 76 -10.61 -3.37 7.46
CA LEU A 76 -11.95 -2.99 7.05
C LEU A 76 -12.82 -4.22 6.72
N GLU A 77 -12.38 -5.42 7.11
CA GLU A 77 -13.08 -6.68 6.85
C GLU A 77 -13.37 -6.92 5.35
N LYS A 78 -12.39 -6.54 4.50
CA LYS A 78 -12.41 -6.70 3.04
C LYS A 78 -11.34 -7.69 2.57
N PRO A 79 -11.48 -8.99 2.89
CA PRO A 79 -10.39 -9.94 2.72
C PRO A 79 -10.08 -10.27 1.26
N ILE A 80 -11.07 -10.18 0.37
CA ILE A 80 -10.88 -10.44 -1.07
C ILE A 80 -10.02 -9.34 -1.70
N GLU A 81 -10.29 -8.08 -1.40
CA GLU A 81 -9.51 -6.94 -1.88
C GLU A 81 -8.08 -6.94 -1.31
N ALA A 82 -7.92 -7.33 -0.04
CA ALA A 82 -6.61 -7.53 0.57
C ALA A 82 -5.81 -8.62 -0.18
N ARG A 83 -6.42 -9.77 -0.45
CA ARG A 83 -5.81 -10.86 -1.24
C ARG A 83 -5.36 -10.38 -2.61
N LEU A 84 -6.24 -9.73 -3.37
CA LEU A 84 -5.92 -9.23 -4.72
C LEU A 84 -4.76 -8.22 -4.70
N THR A 85 -4.69 -7.40 -3.65
CA THR A 85 -3.60 -6.44 -3.46
C THR A 85 -2.28 -7.16 -3.18
N TYR A 86 -2.27 -8.18 -2.33
CA TYR A 86 -1.08 -8.97 -2.05
C TYR A 86 -0.60 -9.80 -3.24
N GLU A 87 -1.52 -10.35 -4.04
CA GLU A 87 -1.18 -11.01 -5.29
C GLU A 87 -0.53 -10.04 -6.28
N LYS A 88 -1.01 -8.79 -6.35
CA LYS A 88 -0.36 -7.76 -7.15
C LYS A 88 1.07 -7.49 -6.71
N ILE A 89 1.31 -7.40 -5.39
CA ILE A 89 2.67 -7.23 -4.86
C ILE A 89 3.56 -8.40 -5.25
N LEU A 90 3.09 -9.65 -5.12
CA LEU A 90 3.87 -10.83 -5.46
C LEU A 90 4.11 -11.01 -6.97
N ARG A 91 3.24 -10.46 -7.83
CA ARG A 91 3.50 -10.38 -9.28
C ARG A 91 4.61 -9.37 -9.61
N LEU A 92 4.68 -8.25 -8.88
CA LEU A 92 5.70 -7.22 -9.07
C LEU A 92 7.04 -7.60 -8.46
N GLU A 93 7.02 -8.17 -7.26
CA GLU A 93 8.21 -8.61 -6.51
C GLU A 93 7.91 -9.95 -5.80
N PRO A 94 8.17 -11.09 -6.46
CA PRO A 94 7.87 -12.43 -5.94
C PRO A 94 8.60 -12.76 -4.64
N ASN A 95 9.70 -12.06 -4.33
CA ASN A 95 10.51 -12.29 -3.14
C ASN A 95 10.26 -11.27 -2.02
N TYR A 96 9.17 -10.49 -2.09
CA TYR A 96 8.80 -9.56 -1.04
C TYR A 96 8.36 -10.30 0.24
N LYS A 97 9.35 -10.61 1.10
CA LYS A 97 9.26 -11.54 2.24
C LYS A 97 8.05 -11.30 3.15
N LEU A 98 7.75 -10.03 3.45
CA LEU A 98 6.64 -9.68 4.33
C LEU A 98 5.29 -10.18 3.78
N VAL A 99 5.03 -9.96 2.48
CA VAL A 99 3.78 -10.40 1.86
C VAL A 99 3.80 -11.91 1.64
N LYS A 100 4.89 -12.42 1.07
CA LYS A 100 5.02 -13.85 0.74
C LYS A 100 4.86 -14.77 1.95
N ASN A 101 5.52 -14.43 3.06
CA ASN A 101 5.64 -15.34 4.19
C ASN A 101 4.62 -15.07 5.30
N LYS A 102 3.99 -13.89 5.32
CA LYS A 102 3.10 -13.47 6.41
C LYS A 102 1.75 -13.00 5.93
N LEU A 103 1.69 -11.89 5.19
CA LEU A 103 0.40 -11.24 4.89
C LEU A 103 -0.48 -12.07 3.96
N TYR A 104 0.10 -12.63 2.89
CA TYR A 104 -0.66 -13.45 1.92
C TYR A 104 -1.17 -14.76 2.53
N PRO A 105 -0.35 -15.59 3.22
CA PRO A 105 -0.85 -16.79 3.88
C PRO A 105 -1.97 -16.51 4.90
N ASN A 106 -1.82 -15.44 5.70
CA ASN A 106 -2.80 -15.07 6.71
C ASN A 106 -4.16 -14.71 6.09
N ILE A 107 -4.18 -13.97 4.97
CA ILE A 107 -5.45 -13.60 4.34
C ILE A 107 -6.13 -14.80 3.69
N ILE A 108 -5.36 -15.75 3.14
CA ILE A 108 -5.92 -16.99 2.59
C ILE A 108 -6.57 -17.83 3.69
N LEU A 109 -5.95 -17.91 4.88
CA LEU A 109 -6.57 -18.58 6.03
C LEU A 109 -7.86 -17.89 6.46
N LYS A 110 -7.88 -16.55 6.50
CA LYS A 110 -9.08 -15.78 6.87
C LYS A 110 -10.25 -15.97 5.89
N ILE A 111 -9.99 -16.16 4.59
CA ILE A 111 -11.04 -16.36 3.56
C ILE A 111 -11.66 -17.76 3.63
N LYS A 112 -10.92 -18.77 4.12
CA LYS A 112 -11.38 -20.16 4.17
C LYS A 112 -12.27 -20.47 5.38
N ASN A 113 -12.32 -19.58 6.36
CA ASN A 113 -13.14 -19.67 7.58
C ASN A 113 -14.42 -18.84 7.41
#